data_AF-A0A4V0YDR0-F1
#
_entry.id   AF-A0A4V0YDR0-F1
#
_cell.length_a   1.000
_cell.length_b   1.000
_cell.length_c   1.000
_cell.angle_alpha   90.00
_cell.angle_beta   90.00
_cell.angle_gamma   90.00
#
_symmetry.space_group_name_H-M   'P 1'
#
loop_
_entity.id
_entity.type
_entity.pdbx_description
1 polymer ?
#
loop_
_entity_poly.entity_id
_entity_poly.type
_entity_poly.pdbx_seq_one_letter_code
_entity_poly.pdbx_strand_id
1 'polypeptide(L)'
;MPLTPDDVVTKQFQHVRFKEGFDPDEVDDFLDEIVVEWRKALAENEELKAKLAAYESGEAASPAPQPAAEPQPAPVAAAPVAAAPAATDGAAQSAGIIELAQRLHDEHVAEGKAQHDQLIADARAQAASIISEAEARGRDEIARLDKERTTLEGRIAELEKFESDYRSQLRSYIEGKLRDLETTGTSSGATPVSAGL
;
A
#
# COMPACT_ATOMS: atom_id res chain seq x y z
N MET A 1 21.09 6.61 19.66
CA MET A 1 21.35 6.65 18.21
C MET A 1 21.67 8.09 17.82
N PRO A 2 22.53 8.33 16.82
CA PRO A 2 22.96 9.67 16.43
C PRO A 2 21.91 10.47 15.62
N LEU A 3 20.80 9.86 15.22
CA LEU A 3 19.67 10.51 14.53
C LEU A 3 18.36 9.88 15.02
N THR A 4 17.33 10.70 15.22
CA THR A 4 15.95 10.33 15.53
C THR A 4 15.01 10.72 14.38
N PRO A 5 13.80 10.13 14.29
CA PRO A 5 12.82 10.54 13.28
C PRO A 5 12.48 12.03 13.35
N ASP A 6 12.49 12.62 14.55
CA ASP A 6 12.22 14.05 14.75
C ASP A 6 13.37 14.96 14.25
N ASP A 7 14.60 14.43 14.20
CA ASP A 7 15.76 15.14 13.63
C ASP A 7 15.66 15.27 12.10
N VAL A 8 14.90 14.38 11.44
CA VAL A 8 14.66 14.43 9.98
C VAL A 8 13.60 15.46 9.65
N VAL A 9 12.51 15.50 10.42
CA VAL A 9 11.42 16.49 10.24
C VAL A 9 11.91 17.93 10.46
N THR A 10 12.86 18.11 11.38
CA THR A 10 13.43 19.44 11.68
C THR A 10 14.60 19.82 10.77
N LYS A 11 15.01 18.94 9.84
CA LYS A 11 16.17 19.16 8.98
C LYS A 11 15.85 20.13 7.86
N GLN A 12 16.59 21.24 7.80
CA GLN A 12 16.53 22.18 6.67
C GLN A 12 17.74 22.03 5.74
N PHE A 13 17.48 21.90 4.44
CA PHE A 13 18.49 21.85 3.39
C PHE A 13 18.72 23.24 2.77
N GLN A 14 19.95 23.49 2.31
CA GLN A 14 20.32 24.74 1.65
C GLN A 14 19.92 24.69 0.16
N HIS A 15 19.18 25.70 -0.31
CA HIS A 15 18.77 25.77 -1.71
C HIS A 15 19.93 26.16 -2.64
N VAL A 16 20.35 25.26 -3.53
CA VAL A 16 21.40 25.52 -4.54
C VAL A 16 20.78 26.10 -5.81
N ARG A 17 21.19 27.32 -6.20
CA ARG A 17 20.65 28.05 -7.38
C ARG A 17 21.48 27.90 -8.67
N PHE A 18 22.70 27.39 -8.57
CA PHE A 18 23.67 27.39 -9.68
C PHE A 18 24.16 25.97 -10.07
N LYS A 19 23.53 24.92 -9.53
CA LYS A 19 23.82 23.52 -9.83
C LYS A 19 22.50 22.76 -9.94
N GLU A 20 22.48 21.68 -10.72
CA GLU A 20 21.38 20.71 -10.72
C GLU A 20 21.17 20.24 -9.26
N GLY A 21 19.96 20.48 -8.76
CA GLY A 21 19.55 20.15 -7.40
C GLY A 21 18.26 19.32 -7.46
N PHE A 22 17.96 18.64 -6.36
CA PHE A 22 16.70 17.95 -6.19
C PHE A 22 15.56 18.96 -6.00
N ASP A 23 14.37 18.60 -6.46
CA ASP A 23 13.17 19.40 -6.23
C ASP A 23 12.85 19.41 -4.73
N PRO A 24 12.75 20.58 -4.08
CA PRO A 24 12.44 20.65 -2.65
C PRO A 24 11.13 19.93 -2.29
N ASP A 25 10.11 19.98 -3.14
CA ASP A 25 8.81 19.37 -2.83
C ASP A 25 8.90 17.84 -2.90
N GLU A 26 9.63 17.29 -3.87
CA GLU A 26 9.88 15.83 -3.99
C GLU A 26 10.72 15.29 -2.83
N VAL A 27 11.69 16.08 -2.37
CA VAL A 27 12.51 15.73 -1.21
C VAL A 27 11.67 15.72 0.06
N ASP A 28 10.79 16.71 0.27
CA ASP A 28 9.92 16.77 1.44
C ASP A 28 8.94 15.58 1.48
N ASP A 29 8.28 15.25 0.35
CA ASP A 29 7.39 14.08 0.23
C ASP A 29 8.10 12.75 0.57
N PHE A 30 9.34 12.57 0.07
CA PHE A 30 10.13 11.38 0.34
C PHE A 30 10.59 11.28 1.80
N LEU A 31 10.91 12.42 2.42
CA LEU A 31 11.30 12.45 3.84
C LEU A 31 10.13 12.14 4.77
N ASP A 32 8.90 12.56 4.43
CA ASP A 32 7.69 12.20 5.17
C ASP A 32 7.44 10.68 5.15
N GLU A 33 7.62 10.02 3.99
CA GLU A 33 7.52 8.57 3.87
C GLU A 33 8.56 7.86 4.76
N ILE A 34 9.83 8.30 4.70
CA ILE A 34 10.91 7.75 5.53
C ILE A 34 10.60 7.90 7.03
N VAL A 35 10.07 9.03 7.47
CA VAL A 35 9.76 9.27 8.89
C VAL A 35 8.67 8.32 9.37
N VAL A 36 7.63 8.09 8.56
CA VAL A 36 6.56 7.14 8.87
C VAL A 36 7.10 5.72 8.99
N GLU A 37 7.91 5.28 8.03
CA GLU A 37 8.51 3.94 8.05
C GLU A 37 9.48 3.76 9.21
N TRP A 38 10.30 4.77 9.51
CA TRP A 38 11.27 4.70 10.58
C TRP A 38 10.60 4.64 11.96
N ARG A 39 9.50 5.39 12.16
CA ARG A 39 8.67 5.27 13.37
C ARG A 39 8.05 3.89 13.51
N LYS A 40 7.55 3.32 12.41
CA LYS A 40 7.02 1.95 12.39
C LYS A 40 8.10 0.93 12.74
N ALA A 41 9.29 1.04 12.15
CA ALA A 41 10.41 0.16 12.43
C ALA A 41 10.92 0.26 13.88
N LEU A 42 10.90 1.46 14.48
CA LEU A 42 11.21 1.63 15.90
C LEU A 42 10.16 0.97 16.80
N ALA A 43 8.87 1.14 16.49
CA ALA A 43 7.79 0.48 17.23
C ALA A 43 7.90 -1.04 17.15
N GLU A 44 8.18 -1.58 15.96
CA GLU A 44 8.42 -3.01 15.75
C GLU A 44 9.68 -3.49 16.49
N ASN A 45 10.74 -2.69 16.53
CA ASN A 45 11.95 -3.02 17.27
C ASN A 45 11.70 -3.08 18.78
N GLU A 46 10.92 -2.14 19.33
CA GLU A 46 10.51 -2.16 20.73
C GLU A 46 9.57 -3.33 21.04
N GLU A 47 8.64 -3.66 20.14
CA GLU A 47 7.78 -4.83 20.28
C GLU A 47 8.58 -6.15 20.24
N LEU A 48 9.55 -6.27 19.34
CA LEU A 48 10.44 -7.42 19.24
C LEU A 48 11.34 -7.54 20.47
N LYS A 49 11.88 -6.43 20.98
CA LYS A 49 12.61 -6.42 22.25
C LYS A 49 11.72 -6.80 23.42
N ALA A 50 10.48 -6.32 23.47
CA ALA A 50 9.53 -6.69 24.52
C ALA A 50 9.18 -8.18 24.45
N LYS A 51 8.98 -8.73 23.24
CA LYS A 51 8.81 -10.17 23.02
C LYS A 51 10.03 -10.94 23.47
N LEU A 52 11.23 -10.54 23.06
CA LEU A 52 12.49 -11.18 23.48
C LEU A 52 12.66 -11.12 25.00
N ALA A 53 12.39 -9.98 25.63
CA ALA A 53 12.42 -9.84 27.08
C ALA A 53 11.38 -10.74 27.77
N ALA A 54 10.18 -10.92 27.19
CA ALA A 54 9.17 -11.85 27.69
C ALA A 54 9.58 -13.33 27.51
N TYR A 55 10.28 -13.66 26.43
CA TYR A 55 10.88 -14.98 26.22
C TYR A 55 12.07 -15.23 27.18
N GLU A 56 12.92 -14.21 27.41
CA GLU A 56 14.09 -14.27 28.29
C GLU A 56 13.72 -14.25 29.78
N SER A 57 12.64 -13.57 30.15
CA SER A 57 12.08 -13.58 31.51
C SER A 57 11.22 -14.82 31.81
N GLY A 58 11.01 -15.69 30.82
CA GLY A 58 10.30 -16.96 30.98
C GLY A 58 8.77 -16.87 30.95
N GLU A 59 8.19 -15.73 30.56
CA GLU A 59 6.73 -15.50 30.59
C GLU A 59 6.02 -16.06 29.34
N ALA A 60 6.75 -16.49 28.32
CA ALA A 60 6.21 -17.26 27.19
C ALA A 60 6.30 -18.78 27.42
N ALA A 61 6.01 -19.21 28.65
CA ALA A 61 5.37 -20.51 28.85
C ALA A 61 3.86 -20.28 28.88
N SER A 62 3.21 -20.36 27.71
CA SER A 62 1.84 -20.87 27.70
C SER A 62 1.84 -22.27 28.34
N PRO A 63 0.72 -22.72 28.93
CA PRO A 63 0.66 -23.84 29.85
C PRO A 63 0.97 -25.16 29.14
N ALA A 64 2.25 -25.48 29.02
CA ALA A 64 2.72 -26.85 28.89
C ALA A 64 2.79 -27.43 30.32
N PRO A 65 2.38 -28.70 30.51
CA PRO A 65 2.29 -29.31 31.83
C PRO A 65 3.63 -29.18 32.53
N GLN A 66 3.61 -28.53 33.69
CA GLN A 66 4.75 -28.46 34.61
C GLN A 66 5.35 -29.87 34.76
N PRO A 67 6.61 -30.11 34.35
CA PRO A 67 7.38 -31.17 34.94
C PRO A 67 7.62 -30.70 36.37
N ALA A 68 6.82 -31.24 37.29
CA ALA A 68 7.01 -31.04 38.71
C ALA A 68 8.48 -31.27 39.06
N ALA A 69 9.05 -30.26 39.70
CA ALA A 69 10.38 -30.27 40.26
C ALA A 69 10.63 -31.56 41.06
N GLU A 70 11.78 -32.17 40.79
CA GLU A 70 12.35 -33.22 41.64
C GLU A 70 12.50 -32.68 43.08
N PRO A 71 11.89 -33.32 44.09
CA PRO A 71 12.18 -33.02 45.48
C PRO A 71 13.47 -33.72 45.91
N GLN A 72 14.42 -32.94 46.42
CA GLN A 72 15.57 -33.43 47.18
C GLN A 72 15.12 -34.37 48.34
N PRO A 73 15.89 -35.43 48.64
CA PRO A 73 15.54 -36.40 49.67
C PRO A 73 16.08 -36.01 51.05
N ALA A 74 15.23 -36.18 52.08
CA ALA A 74 15.49 -36.73 53.43
C ALA A 74 14.74 -35.96 54.54
N PRO A 75 14.41 -36.59 55.69
CA PRO A 75 14.02 -37.99 55.92
C PRO A 75 12.73 -38.06 56.76
N VAL A 76 11.80 -38.97 56.45
CA VAL A 76 10.72 -39.32 57.40
C VAL A 76 10.58 -40.83 57.55
N ALA A 77 10.87 -41.24 58.78
CA ALA A 77 10.20 -42.25 59.60
C ALA A 77 9.73 -43.54 58.93
N ALA A 78 10.30 -44.63 59.43
CA ALA A 78 9.88 -45.99 59.21
C ALA A 78 8.50 -46.32 59.82
N ALA A 79 7.83 -47.25 59.11
CA ALA A 79 6.83 -48.24 59.56
C ALA A 79 5.33 -47.87 59.50
N PRO A 80 4.42 -48.85 59.31
CA PRO A 80 4.54 -50.12 58.58
C PRO A 80 3.43 -50.30 57.51
N VAL A 81 3.67 -51.29 56.65
CA VAL A 81 2.81 -51.74 55.55
C VAL A 81 1.47 -52.26 56.08
N ALA A 82 0.35 -51.76 55.53
CA ALA A 82 -0.97 -52.38 55.68
C ALA A 82 -1.56 -52.65 54.29
N ALA A 83 -2.04 -53.87 54.15
CA ALA A 83 -2.36 -54.56 52.92
C ALA A 83 -3.53 -53.96 52.13
N ALA A 84 -3.47 -54.18 50.81
CA ALA A 84 -4.57 -54.00 49.86
C ALA A 84 -5.85 -54.71 50.31
N PRO A 85 -7.01 -54.24 49.79
CA PRO A 85 -7.75 -55.15 48.93
C PRO A 85 -8.29 -54.49 47.65
N ALA A 86 -8.51 -55.36 46.66
CA ALA A 86 -9.48 -55.25 45.57
C ALA A 86 -9.25 -54.22 44.44
N ALA A 87 -8.34 -54.56 43.53
CA ALA A 87 -8.43 -54.15 42.13
C ALA A 87 -9.33 -55.15 41.39
N THR A 88 -10.54 -54.73 41.00
CA THR A 88 -11.33 -55.39 39.94
C THR A 88 -12.34 -54.44 39.25
N ASP A 89 -12.63 -53.26 39.80
CA ASP A 89 -13.55 -52.29 39.16
C ASP A 89 -12.86 -51.13 38.40
N GLY A 90 -11.54 -50.94 38.56
CA GLY A 90 -10.82 -49.82 37.93
C GLY A 90 -10.64 -49.93 36.42
N ALA A 91 -10.57 -51.15 35.87
CA ALA A 91 -10.36 -51.37 34.43
C ALA A 91 -11.57 -50.95 33.58
N ALA A 92 -12.79 -51.19 34.08
CA ALA A 92 -14.04 -50.78 33.40
C ALA A 92 -14.25 -49.25 33.46
N GLN A 93 -13.90 -48.62 34.58
CA GLN A 93 -13.94 -47.16 34.71
C GLN A 93 -12.90 -46.47 33.82
N SER A 94 -11.70 -47.05 33.68
CA SER A 94 -10.65 -46.56 32.79
C SER A 94 -11.06 -46.60 31.32
N ALA A 95 -11.71 -47.70 30.89
CA ALA A 95 -12.22 -47.85 29.52
C ALA A 95 -13.28 -46.80 29.17
N GLY A 96 -14.21 -46.51 30.09
CA GLY A 96 -15.23 -45.47 29.88
C GLY A 96 -14.64 -44.05 29.81
N ILE A 97 -13.57 -43.77 30.55
CA ILE A 97 -12.87 -42.48 30.50
C ILE A 97 -12.15 -42.31 29.14
N ILE A 98 -11.53 -43.36 28.62
CA ILE A 98 -10.87 -43.33 27.30
C ILE A 98 -11.89 -43.10 26.18
N GLU A 99 -13.05 -43.75 26.24
CA GLU A 99 -14.11 -43.55 25.24
C GLU A 99 -14.68 -42.12 25.28
N LEU A 100 -14.86 -41.55 26.48
CA LEU A 100 -15.24 -40.16 26.63
C LEU A 100 -14.17 -39.20 26.08
N ALA A 101 -12.90 -39.48 26.35
CA ALA A 101 -11.78 -38.69 25.83
C ALA A 101 -11.68 -38.75 24.30
N GLN A 102 -11.93 -39.92 23.70
CA GLN A 102 -11.98 -40.07 22.23
C GLN A 102 -13.13 -39.29 21.63
N ARG A 103 -14.34 -39.36 22.20
CA ARG A 103 -15.49 -38.57 21.73
C ARG A 103 -15.25 -37.07 21.84
N LEU A 104 -14.70 -36.61 22.96
CA LEU A 104 -14.35 -35.20 23.14
C LEU A 104 -13.29 -34.75 22.13
N HIS A 105 -12.30 -35.61 21.85
CA HIS A 105 -11.30 -35.32 20.83
C HIS A 105 -11.92 -35.21 19.43
N ASP A 106 -12.77 -36.16 19.05
CA ASP A 106 -13.45 -36.15 17.75
C ASP A 106 -14.36 -34.91 17.60
N GLU A 107 -15.02 -34.49 18.69
CA GLU A 107 -15.83 -33.27 18.74
C GLU A 107 -14.95 -32.02 18.51
N HIS A 108 -13.84 -31.87 19.23
CA HIS A 108 -12.92 -30.76 19.03
C HIS A 108 -12.28 -30.76 17.63
N VAL A 109 -12.00 -31.93 17.06
CA VAL A 109 -11.49 -32.04 15.69
C VAL A 109 -12.56 -31.61 14.68
N ALA A 110 -13.82 -32.00 14.89
CA ALA A 110 -14.92 -31.57 14.04
C ALA A 110 -15.17 -30.07 14.14
N GLU A 111 -15.14 -29.51 15.35
CA GLU A 111 -15.28 -28.07 15.61
C GLU A 111 -14.12 -27.29 14.96
N GLY A 112 -12.88 -27.74 15.15
CA GLY A 112 -11.71 -27.10 14.55
C GLY A 112 -11.75 -27.11 13.02
N LYS A 113 -12.21 -28.21 12.40
CA LYS A 113 -12.43 -28.29 10.95
C LYS A 113 -13.52 -27.32 10.50
N ALA A 114 -14.64 -27.25 11.21
CA ALA A 114 -15.72 -26.32 10.88
C ALA A 114 -15.27 -24.86 10.96
N GLN A 115 -14.55 -24.48 12.03
CA GLN A 115 -13.99 -23.13 12.19
C GLN A 115 -12.95 -22.82 11.10
N HIS A 116 -12.08 -23.77 10.77
CA HIS A 116 -11.12 -23.63 9.67
C HIS A 116 -11.82 -23.40 8.33
N ASP A 117 -12.82 -24.20 8.01
CA ASP A 117 -13.54 -24.09 6.74
C ASP A 117 -14.32 -22.77 6.66
N GLN A 118 -14.87 -22.31 7.79
CA GLN A 118 -15.49 -20.99 7.90
C GLN A 118 -14.47 -19.87 7.64
N LEU A 119 -13.29 -19.94 8.28
CA LEU A 119 -12.23 -18.94 8.08
C LEU A 119 -11.76 -18.91 6.62
N ILE A 120 -11.61 -20.07 5.98
CA ILE A 120 -11.27 -20.15 4.55
C ILE A 120 -12.37 -19.56 3.68
N ALA A 121 -13.64 -19.82 3.98
CA ALA A 121 -14.76 -19.26 3.24
C ALA A 121 -14.79 -17.72 3.35
N ASP A 122 -14.62 -17.19 4.56
CA ASP A 122 -14.58 -15.75 4.82
C ASP A 122 -13.38 -15.09 4.12
N ALA A 123 -12.19 -15.68 4.23
CA ALA A 123 -10.99 -15.17 3.56
C ALA A 123 -11.15 -15.17 2.03
N ARG A 124 -11.75 -16.22 1.45
CA ARG A 124 -12.04 -16.28 0.01
C ARG A 124 -13.07 -15.25 -0.41
N ALA A 125 -14.11 -15.02 0.39
CA ALA A 125 -15.11 -13.99 0.11
C ALA A 125 -14.51 -12.59 0.14
N GLN A 126 -13.65 -12.30 1.12
CA GLN A 126 -12.93 -11.03 1.19
C GLN A 126 -11.98 -10.85 0.00
N ALA A 127 -11.21 -11.88 -0.35
CA ALA A 127 -10.32 -11.83 -1.51
C ALA A 127 -11.10 -11.57 -2.82
N ALA A 128 -12.23 -12.26 -3.02
CA ALA A 128 -13.08 -12.02 -4.18
C ALA A 128 -13.64 -10.59 -4.21
N SER A 129 -14.04 -10.04 -3.06
CA SER A 129 -14.48 -8.65 -2.95
C SER A 129 -13.37 -7.67 -3.33
N ILE A 130 -12.17 -7.85 -2.79
CA ILE A 130 -11.01 -6.99 -3.07
C ILE A 130 -10.66 -7.03 -4.57
N ILE A 131 -10.63 -8.22 -5.17
CA ILE A 131 -10.34 -8.37 -6.61
C ILE A 131 -11.42 -7.66 -7.42
N SER A 132 -12.71 -7.87 -7.11
CA SER A 132 -13.80 -7.23 -7.84
C SER A 132 -13.78 -5.71 -7.74
N GLU A 133 -13.40 -5.17 -6.58
CA GLU A 133 -13.27 -3.73 -6.36
C GLU A 133 -12.05 -3.17 -7.08
N ALA A 134 -10.91 -3.86 -7.04
CA ALA A 134 -9.71 -3.48 -7.78
C ALA A 134 -9.97 -3.48 -9.29
N GLU A 135 -10.65 -4.49 -9.83
CA GLU A 135 -11.05 -4.56 -11.24
C GLU A 135 -12.05 -3.45 -11.61
N ALA A 136 -12.99 -3.11 -10.72
CA ALA A 136 -13.91 -1.99 -10.93
C ALA A 136 -13.17 -0.66 -11.00
N ARG A 137 -12.32 -0.37 -10.00
CA ARG A 137 -11.48 0.84 -9.97
C ARG A 137 -10.56 0.92 -11.20
N GLY A 138 -9.97 -0.19 -11.62
CA GLY A 138 -9.13 -0.25 -12.81
C GLY A 138 -9.90 0.09 -14.09
N ARG A 139 -11.13 -0.41 -14.24
CA ARG A 139 -11.99 -0.06 -15.38
C ARG A 139 -12.40 1.41 -15.37
N ASP A 140 -12.75 1.95 -14.20
CA ASP A 140 -13.15 3.35 -14.06
C ASP A 140 -11.98 4.29 -14.39
N GLU A 141 -10.77 3.95 -13.94
CA GLU A 141 -9.56 4.71 -14.22
C GLU A 141 -9.20 4.71 -15.71
N ILE A 142 -9.27 3.55 -16.36
CA ILE A 142 -9.06 3.46 -17.81
C ILE A 142 -10.11 4.29 -18.56
N ALA A 143 -11.38 4.20 -18.17
CA ALA A 143 -12.44 5.00 -18.79
C ALA A 143 -12.22 6.52 -18.59
N ARG A 144 -11.71 6.93 -17.43
CA ARG A 144 -11.32 8.32 -17.16
C ARG A 144 -10.18 8.75 -18.08
N LEU A 145 -9.11 7.97 -18.15
CA LEU A 145 -7.94 8.27 -18.99
C LEU A 145 -8.30 8.31 -20.48
N ASP A 146 -9.17 7.42 -20.96
CA ASP A 146 -9.65 7.45 -22.35
C ASP A 146 -10.48 8.72 -22.64
N LYS A 147 -11.29 9.18 -21.69
CA LYS A 147 -12.03 10.45 -21.81
C LYS A 147 -11.11 11.66 -21.84
N GLU A 148 -10.09 11.68 -20.98
CA GLU A 148 -9.08 12.74 -20.98
C GLU A 148 -8.28 12.74 -22.28
N ARG A 149 -7.84 11.57 -22.73
CA ARG A 149 -7.14 11.38 -24.00
C ARG A 149 -7.97 11.92 -25.16
N THR A 150 -9.23 11.52 -25.29
CA THR A 150 -10.10 11.99 -26.39
C THR A 150 -10.35 13.51 -26.32
N THR A 151 -10.44 14.08 -25.12
CA THR A 151 -10.55 15.53 -24.94
C THR A 151 -9.29 16.26 -25.40
N LEU A 152 -8.11 15.75 -25.02
CA LEU A 152 -6.81 16.30 -25.43
C LEU A 152 -6.60 16.16 -26.95
N GLU A 153 -6.91 14.99 -27.52
CA GLU A 153 -6.86 14.77 -28.97
C GLU A 153 -7.76 15.74 -29.73
N GLY A 154 -8.97 16.00 -29.22
CA GLY A 154 -9.89 17.00 -29.77
C GLY A 154 -9.30 18.42 -29.72
N ARG A 155 -8.65 18.78 -28.60
CA ARG A 155 -8.03 20.10 -28.43
C ARG A 155 -6.81 20.28 -29.34
N ILE A 156 -6.03 19.23 -29.55
CA ILE A 156 -4.91 19.24 -30.49
C ILE A 156 -5.43 19.49 -31.91
N ALA A 157 -6.45 18.76 -32.35
CA ALA A 157 -7.04 18.94 -33.67
C ALA A 157 -7.62 20.36 -33.87
N GLU A 158 -8.23 20.94 -32.83
CA GLU A 158 -8.71 22.33 -32.85
C GLU A 158 -7.56 23.33 -33.01
N LEU A 159 -6.44 23.12 -32.29
CA LEU A 159 -5.27 23.99 -32.36
C LEU A 159 -4.55 23.90 -33.71
N GLU A 160 -4.42 22.70 -34.27
CA GLU A 160 -3.85 22.50 -35.61
C GLU A 160 -4.68 23.20 -36.69
N LYS A 161 -6.01 23.08 -36.60
CA LYS A 161 -6.92 23.79 -37.51
C LYS A 161 -6.79 25.30 -37.34
N PHE A 162 -6.77 25.78 -36.09
CA PHE A 162 -6.59 27.21 -35.80
C PHE A 162 -5.27 27.75 -36.37
N GLU A 163 -4.17 27.01 -36.22
CA GLU A 163 -2.86 27.38 -36.79
C GLU A 163 -2.91 27.47 -38.31
N SER A 164 -3.50 26.46 -38.97
CA SER A 164 -3.65 26.43 -40.43
C SER A 164 -4.49 27.61 -40.93
N ASP A 165 -5.65 27.84 -40.31
CA ASP A 165 -6.56 28.92 -40.67
C ASP A 165 -5.90 30.30 -40.43
N TYR A 166 -5.22 30.48 -39.29
CA TYR A 166 -4.49 31.70 -38.97
C TYR A 166 -3.36 31.99 -39.97
N ARG A 167 -2.58 30.97 -40.36
CA ARG A 167 -1.53 31.10 -41.38
C ARG A 167 -2.10 31.47 -42.74
N SER A 168 -3.21 30.85 -43.14
CA SER A 168 -3.91 31.16 -44.39
C SER A 168 -4.41 32.61 -44.39
N GLN A 169 -5.04 33.04 -43.30
CA GLN A 169 -5.56 34.40 -43.15
C GLN A 169 -4.43 35.45 -43.15
N LEU A 170 -3.32 35.17 -42.45
CA LEU A 170 -2.15 36.05 -42.45
C LEU A 170 -1.53 36.17 -43.84
N ARG A 171 -1.41 35.06 -44.58
CA ARG A 171 -0.92 35.07 -45.97
C ARG A 171 -1.83 35.92 -46.86
N SER A 172 -3.14 35.67 -46.82
CA SER A 172 -4.10 36.43 -47.62
C SER A 172 -4.09 37.92 -47.27
N TYR A 173 -3.92 38.28 -46.00
CA TYR A 173 -3.83 39.67 -45.56
C TYR A 173 -2.59 40.36 -46.12
N ILE A 174 -1.43 39.70 -46.03
CA ILE A 174 -0.16 40.23 -46.54
C ILE A 174 -0.21 40.37 -48.07
N GLU A 175 -0.70 39.36 -48.79
CA GLU A 175 -0.88 39.40 -50.24
C GLU A 175 -1.85 40.52 -50.68
N GLY A 176 -2.94 40.73 -49.93
CA GLY A 176 -3.85 41.85 -50.14
C GLY A 176 -3.15 43.19 -49.99
N LYS A 177 -2.38 43.40 -48.91
CA LYS A 177 -1.62 44.63 -48.69
C LYS A 177 -0.55 44.88 -49.76
N LEU A 178 0.12 43.83 -50.24
CA LEU A 178 1.06 43.94 -51.34
C LEU A 178 0.38 44.40 -52.64
N ARG A 179 -0.79 43.83 -52.97
CA ARG A 179 -1.58 44.23 -54.15
C ARG A 179 -2.08 45.67 -54.06
N ASP A 180 -2.53 46.11 -52.88
CA ASP A 180 -2.95 47.50 -52.65
C ASP A 180 -1.79 48.48 -52.85
N LEU A 181 -0.57 48.11 -52.43
CA LEU A 181 0.63 48.92 -52.66
C LEU A 181 1.03 48.99 -54.14
N GLU A 182 0.94 47.86 -54.86
CA GLU A 182 1.25 47.80 -56.29
C GLU A 182 0.27 48.63 -57.14
N THR A 183 -1.03 48.57 -56.80
CA THR A 183 -2.06 49.39 -57.44
C THR A 183 -1.89 50.88 -57.12
N THR A 184 -1.59 51.23 -55.86
CA THR A 184 -1.31 52.62 -55.45
C THR A 184 -0.08 53.16 -56.18
N GLY A 185 1.01 52.40 -56.24
CA GLY A 185 2.24 52.76 -56.97
C GLY A 185 2.01 52.95 -58.47
N THR A 186 1.22 52.07 -59.09
CA THR A 186 0.85 52.17 -60.51
C THR A 186 -0.02 53.41 -60.78
N SER A 187 -1.01 53.70 -59.92
CA SER A 187 -1.85 54.89 -60.05
C SER A 187 -1.07 56.20 -59.89
N SER A 188 -0.05 56.21 -59.02
CA SER A 188 0.80 57.37 -58.79
C SER A 188 1.78 57.62 -59.94
N GLY A 189 2.14 56.58 -60.71
CA GLY A 189 2.97 56.68 -61.91
C GLY A 189 2.18 56.99 -63.20
N ALA A 190 0.85 56.84 -63.17
CA ALA A 190 -0.01 56.94 -64.35
C ALA A 190 -0.65 58.33 -64.55
N THR A 191 -0.15 59.41 -63.96
CA THR A 191 -0.61 60.75 -64.32
C THR A 191 -0.29 61.02 -65.80
N PRO A 192 -1.30 61.09 -66.69
CA PRO A 192 -1.02 61.37 -68.08
C PRO A 192 -0.59 62.83 -68.18
N VAL A 193 0.68 63.05 -68.53
CA VAL A 193 1.16 64.36 -68.98
C VAL A 193 0.36 64.67 -70.24
N SER A 194 -0.78 65.33 -70.04
CA SER A 194 -1.68 65.74 -71.10
C SER A 194 -0.97 66.87 -71.83
N ALA A 195 -0.30 66.51 -72.93
CA ALA A 195 0.27 67.42 -73.90
C ALA A 195 -0.88 68.21 -74.55
N GLY A 196 -1.20 69.36 -73.96
CA GLY A 196 -2.11 70.36 -74.53
C GLY A 196 -1.34 71.34 -75.40
N LEU A 197 -1.85 71.49 -76.62
CA LEU A 197 -1.50 72.35 -77.77
C LEU A 197 -0.79 73.68 -77.47
#